data_AF-A0A2D6PWX1-F1
#
_entry.id   AF-A0A2D6PWX1-F1
#
_cell.length_a   1.000
_cell.length_b   1.000
_cell.length_c   1.000
_cell.angle_alpha   90.00
_cell.angle_beta   90.00
_cell.angle_gamma   90.00
#
_symmetry.space_group_name_H-M   'P 1'
#
loop_
_entity.id
_entity.type
_entity.pdbx_description
1 polymer ?
#
loop_
_entity_poly.entity_id
_entity_poly.type
_entity_poly.pdbx_seq_one_letter_code
_entity_poly.pdbx_strand_id
1 'polypeptide(L)'
;MTKPLGVVIAVLVTLTFGSPASAQSCSDLQYTGSLQPGQTMIVSVTGAPPFGFTQLVFGENRGPTALNFWWWSFTINLGPPYSVYPMGYTNILGQADLALFVPLGAAPLPPLTLVTQAVTFGWNWAPPGPPNLACVSDTEIVQL
;
A
#
# COMPACT_ATOMS: atom_id res chain seq x y z
N MET A 1 -8.61 -0.96 67.14
CA MET A 1 -9.57 -1.32 66.07
C MET A 1 -9.32 -0.41 64.89
N THR A 2 -8.50 -0.85 63.94
CA THR A 2 -8.03 -0.08 62.78
C THR A 2 -8.97 -0.35 61.59
N LYS A 3 -9.59 0.72 61.07
CA LYS A 3 -10.42 0.70 59.85
C LYS A 3 -9.50 0.59 58.63
N PRO A 4 -9.73 -0.31 57.66
CA PRO A 4 -8.95 -0.32 56.43
C PRO A 4 -9.38 0.85 55.54
N LEU A 5 -8.39 1.60 55.02
CA LEU A 5 -8.58 2.54 53.93
C LEU A 5 -9.02 1.78 52.67
N GLY A 6 -10.18 2.14 52.13
CA GLY A 6 -10.65 1.64 50.84
C GLY A 6 -9.76 2.17 49.72
N VAL A 7 -9.12 1.26 49.00
CA VAL A 7 -8.42 1.54 47.74
C VAL A 7 -9.50 1.84 46.69
N VAL A 8 -9.63 3.10 46.31
CA VAL A 8 -10.44 3.49 45.14
C VAL A 8 -9.59 3.22 43.91
N ILE A 9 -9.82 2.08 43.27
CA ILE A 9 -9.24 1.76 41.96
C ILE A 9 -9.96 2.66 40.95
N ALA A 10 -9.32 3.76 40.57
CA ALA A 10 -9.73 4.53 39.41
C ALA A 10 -9.46 3.66 38.18
N VAL A 11 -10.52 3.05 37.63
CA VAL A 11 -10.49 2.41 36.32
C VAL A 11 -10.38 3.55 35.31
N LEU A 12 -9.15 3.92 34.98
CA LEU A 12 -8.85 4.77 33.83
C LEU A 12 -9.20 3.92 32.60
N VAL A 13 -10.39 4.10 32.05
CA VAL A 13 -10.72 3.60 30.71
C VAL A 13 -9.88 4.43 29.75
N THR A 14 -8.67 3.94 29.45
CA THR A 14 -7.89 4.45 28.34
C THR A 14 -8.69 4.15 27.08
N LEU A 15 -9.38 5.16 26.56
CA LEU A 15 -9.82 5.19 25.17
C LEU A 15 -8.54 5.16 24.33
N THR A 16 -8.04 3.96 24.02
CA THR A 16 -7.06 3.77 22.97
C THR A 16 -7.74 4.18 21.68
N PHE A 17 -7.58 5.44 21.29
CA PHE A 17 -7.69 5.82 19.89
C PHE A 17 -6.77 4.87 19.14
N GLY A 18 -7.36 4.02 18.30
CA GLY A 18 -6.62 3.00 17.57
C GLY A 18 -5.41 3.66 16.92
N SER A 19 -4.22 3.17 17.28
CA SER A 19 -2.99 3.51 16.59
C SER A 19 -3.24 3.42 15.08
N PRO A 20 -2.62 4.28 14.25
CA PRO A 20 -2.68 4.10 12.81
C PRO A 20 -2.28 2.64 12.53
N ALA A 21 -3.16 1.88 11.88
CA ALA A 21 -2.82 0.54 11.47
C ALA A 21 -1.61 0.69 10.54
N SER A 22 -0.43 0.30 11.00
CA SER A 22 0.72 0.17 10.13
C SER A 22 0.27 -0.68 8.95
N ALA A 23 0.45 -0.20 7.72
CA ALA A 23 0.12 -1.01 6.57
C ALA A 23 0.81 -2.36 6.73
N GLN A 24 0.03 -3.43 6.67
CA GLN A 24 0.57 -4.77 6.86
C GLN A 24 1.18 -5.19 5.53
N SER A 25 2.42 -5.72 5.54
CA SER A 25 2.90 -6.43 4.37
C SER A 25 2.04 -7.69 4.23
N CYS A 26 1.16 -7.69 3.23
CA CYS A 26 0.18 -8.76 3.03
C CYS A 26 -0.14 -8.99 1.55
N SER A 27 0.63 -8.40 0.65
CA SER A 27 0.49 -8.66 -0.78
C SER A 27 1.87 -8.84 -1.40
N ASP A 28 1.90 -9.55 -2.51
CA ASP A 28 3.09 -9.69 -3.33
C ASP A 28 2.93 -8.83 -4.57
N LEU A 29 4.03 -8.24 -5.01
CA LEU A 29 4.13 -7.55 -6.29
C LEU A 29 4.96 -8.41 -7.22
N GLN A 30 4.56 -8.50 -8.49
CA GLN A 30 5.29 -9.25 -9.50
C GLN A 30 5.27 -8.49 -10.82
N TYR A 31 6.37 -8.62 -11.57
CA TYR A 31 6.52 -8.06 -12.90
C TYR A 31 6.69 -9.17 -13.93
N THR A 32 5.97 -9.09 -15.03
CA THR A 32 6.18 -9.94 -16.21
C THR A 32 6.29 -9.10 -17.48
N GLY A 33 7.08 -9.57 -18.45
CA GLY A 33 7.38 -8.82 -19.66
C GLY A 33 8.65 -7.96 -19.54
N SER A 34 8.78 -6.93 -20.38
CA SER A 34 9.92 -6.03 -20.38
C SER A 34 9.50 -4.59 -20.69
N LEU A 35 10.33 -3.65 -20.25
CA LEU A 35 10.14 -2.21 -20.47
C LEU A 35 10.87 -1.69 -21.72
N GLN A 36 11.10 -2.57 -22.69
CA GLN A 36 11.72 -2.17 -23.95
C GLN A 36 10.73 -1.43 -24.86
N PRO A 37 11.19 -0.51 -25.72
CA PRO A 37 10.30 0.16 -26.67
C PRO A 37 9.48 -0.84 -27.51
N GLY A 38 8.17 -0.65 -27.53
CA GLY A 38 7.22 -1.53 -28.21
C GLY A 38 6.79 -2.77 -27.42
N GLN A 39 7.28 -2.95 -26.20
CA GLN A 39 6.88 -4.03 -25.30
C GLN A 39 5.90 -3.54 -24.23
N THR A 40 5.22 -4.52 -23.63
CA THR A 40 4.32 -4.32 -22.49
C THR A 40 4.89 -5.04 -21.28
N MET A 41 4.95 -4.33 -20.16
CA MET A 41 5.20 -4.91 -18.85
C MET A 41 3.85 -5.03 -18.12
N ILE A 42 3.61 -6.18 -17.50
CA ILE A 42 2.44 -6.40 -16.65
C ILE A 42 2.93 -6.38 -15.20
N VAL A 43 2.31 -5.52 -14.41
CA VAL A 43 2.50 -5.44 -12.96
C VAL A 43 1.31 -6.12 -12.31
N SER A 44 1.57 -7.15 -11.51
CA SER A 44 0.54 -7.95 -10.86
C SER A 44 0.68 -7.86 -9.35
N VAL A 45 -0.44 -7.64 -8.67
CA VAL A 45 -0.56 -7.71 -7.21
C VAL A 45 -1.34 -8.96 -6.87
N THR A 46 -0.87 -9.73 -5.90
CA THR A 46 -1.56 -10.91 -5.37
C THR A 46 -1.60 -10.92 -3.85
N GLY A 47 -2.57 -11.61 -3.26
CA GLY A 47 -2.69 -11.73 -1.79
C GLY A 47 -3.32 -10.52 -1.09
N ALA A 48 -3.60 -9.45 -1.84
CA ALA A 48 -4.27 -8.27 -1.31
C ALA A 48 -5.73 -8.56 -0.89
N PRO A 49 -6.38 -7.68 -0.11
CA PRO A 49 -7.80 -7.83 0.23
C PRO A 49 -8.67 -7.95 -1.01
N PRO A 50 -9.67 -8.86 -1.05
CA PRO A 50 -10.58 -8.99 -2.19
C PRO A 50 -11.47 -7.75 -2.32
N PHE A 51 -11.77 -7.36 -3.56
CA PHE A 51 -12.52 -6.14 -3.90
C PHE A 51 -11.94 -4.85 -3.29
N GLY A 52 -10.65 -4.87 -2.94
CA GLY A 52 -9.93 -3.73 -2.42
C GLY A 52 -9.48 -2.80 -3.56
N PHE A 53 -9.41 -1.51 -3.29
CA PHE A 53 -8.89 -0.55 -4.26
C PHE A 53 -7.37 -0.52 -4.17
N THR A 54 -6.71 -0.84 -5.27
CA THR A 54 -5.26 -1.00 -5.36
C THR A 54 -4.64 0.11 -6.19
N GLN A 55 -3.54 0.63 -5.67
CA GLN A 55 -2.68 1.62 -6.32
C GLN A 55 -1.26 1.09 -6.38
N LEU A 56 -0.59 1.30 -7.50
CA LEU A 56 0.84 1.14 -7.64
C LEU A 56 1.51 2.47 -7.29
N VAL A 57 2.40 2.45 -6.30
CA VAL A 57 3.25 3.59 -5.95
C VAL A 57 4.65 3.30 -6.44
N PHE A 58 5.26 4.25 -7.14
CA PHE A 58 6.65 4.13 -7.56
C PHE A 58 7.41 5.43 -7.33
N GLY A 59 8.69 5.30 -7.05
CA GLY A 59 9.59 6.41 -6.77
C GLY A 59 11.04 5.99 -6.99
N GLU A 60 11.97 6.91 -6.72
CA GLU A 60 13.40 6.67 -6.94
C GLU A 60 14.11 6.22 -5.66
N ASN A 61 13.50 6.48 -4.50
CA ASN A 61 14.12 6.27 -3.20
C ASN A 61 13.33 5.29 -2.34
N ARG A 62 14.05 4.41 -1.63
CA ARG A 62 13.48 3.67 -0.50
C ARG A 62 13.46 4.56 0.73
N GLY A 63 12.43 4.41 1.55
CA GLY A 63 12.36 5.09 2.84
C GLY A 63 10.94 5.11 3.40
N PRO A 64 10.77 5.10 4.73
CA PRO A 64 9.45 5.17 5.33
C PRO A 64 8.84 6.54 5.06
N THR A 65 7.69 6.57 4.39
CA THR A 65 6.88 7.78 4.20
C THR A 65 5.50 7.57 4.77
N ALA A 66 5.11 8.45 5.69
CA ALA A 66 3.76 8.49 6.22
C ALA A 66 2.82 9.21 5.23
N LEU A 67 1.83 8.47 4.73
CA LEU A 67 0.72 9.01 3.98
C LEU A 67 -0.42 9.32 4.95
N ASN A 68 -0.75 10.59 5.07
CA ASN A 68 -1.80 11.08 5.95
C ASN A 68 -3.04 11.44 5.13
N PHE A 69 -4.14 10.75 5.43
CA PHE A 69 -5.48 11.05 4.95
C PHE A 69 -6.27 11.64 6.12
N TRP A 70 -7.35 12.39 5.82
CA TRP A 70 -8.14 13.15 6.80
C TRP A 70 -8.51 12.36 8.08
N TRP A 71 -8.77 11.06 7.95
CA TRP A 71 -9.19 10.18 9.04
C TRP A 71 -8.29 8.95 9.28
N TRP A 72 -7.13 8.89 8.62
CA TRP A 72 -6.31 7.67 8.56
C TRP A 72 -4.85 8.05 8.24
N SER A 73 -3.87 7.35 8.80
CA SER A 73 -2.51 7.39 8.25
C SER A 73 -1.92 5.99 8.13
N PHE A 74 -1.05 5.82 7.14
CA PHE A 74 -0.25 4.60 6.98
C PHE A 74 1.14 4.94 6.48
N THR A 75 2.07 4.00 6.60
CA THR A 75 3.45 4.17 6.13
C THR A 75 3.68 3.26 4.94
N ILE A 76 4.23 3.84 3.87
CA ILE A 76 4.82 3.10 2.74
C ILE A 76 6.33 3.09 2.88
N ASN A 77 7.00 2.16 2.20
CA ASN A 77 8.47 2.07 2.20
C ASN A 77 9.08 2.71 0.93
N LEU A 78 8.50 3.81 0.48
CA LEU A 78 9.02 4.66 -0.60
C LEU A 78 9.24 6.08 -0.09
N GLY A 79 10.42 6.64 -0.39
CA GLY A 79 10.75 8.04 -0.13
C GLY A 79 10.29 8.95 -1.28
N PRO A 80 9.94 10.22 -1.00
CA PRO A 80 9.66 11.20 -2.05
C PRO A 80 10.91 11.50 -2.91
N PRO A 81 10.73 11.90 -4.19
CA PRO A 81 9.46 11.99 -4.91
C PRO A 81 8.90 10.61 -5.30
N TYR A 82 7.58 10.46 -5.24
CA TYR A 82 6.87 9.27 -5.72
C TYR A 82 5.62 9.66 -6.52
N SER A 83 5.23 8.79 -7.43
CA SER A 83 4.00 8.89 -8.21
C SER A 83 3.08 7.72 -7.87
N VAL A 84 1.78 7.94 -8.01
CA VAL A 84 0.74 6.95 -7.70
C VAL A 84 -0.08 6.69 -8.95
N TYR A 85 -0.23 5.42 -9.31
CA TYR A 85 -0.98 4.97 -10.47
C TYR A 85 -2.07 4.00 -10.03
N PRO A 86 -3.34 4.22 -10.42
CA PRO A 86 -4.43 3.31 -10.06
C PRO A 86 -4.27 1.98 -10.81
N MET A 87 -4.32 0.86 -10.08
CA MET A 87 -4.44 -0.49 -10.67
C MET A 87 -5.91 -0.94 -10.76
N GLY A 88 -6.81 -0.28 -10.03
CA GLY A 88 -8.23 -0.59 -10.02
C GLY A 88 -8.64 -1.36 -8.76
N TYR A 89 -9.65 -2.23 -8.89
CA TYR A 89 -10.10 -3.08 -7.79
C TYR A 89 -9.51 -4.48 -7.94
N THR A 90 -9.12 -5.09 -6.82
CA THR A 90 -8.77 -6.51 -6.81
C THR A 90 -10.00 -7.37 -7.09
N ASN A 91 -9.77 -8.54 -7.69
CA ASN A 91 -10.80 -9.56 -7.87
C ASN A 91 -11.11 -10.28 -6.53
N ILE A 92 -11.97 -11.30 -6.59
CA ILE A 92 -12.33 -12.12 -5.41
C ILE A 92 -11.15 -12.89 -4.80
N LEU A 93 -10.07 -13.07 -5.56
CA LEU A 93 -8.83 -13.72 -5.12
C LEU A 93 -7.80 -12.72 -4.60
N GLY A 94 -8.12 -11.42 -4.55
CA GLY A 94 -7.17 -10.40 -4.10
C GLY A 94 -6.12 -10.04 -5.15
N GLN A 95 -6.45 -10.18 -6.44
CA GLN A 95 -5.52 -9.91 -7.54
C GLN A 95 -5.90 -8.67 -8.35
N ALA A 96 -4.92 -7.86 -8.73
CA ALA A 96 -5.07 -6.74 -9.64
C ALA A 96 -3.86 -6.64 -10.58
N ASP A 97 -4.11 -6.33 -11.85
CA ASP A 97 -3.08 -6.22 -12.89
C ASP A 97 -3.08 -4.83 -13.52
N LEU A 98 -1.89 -4.31 -13.81
CA LEU A 98 -1.67 -3.07 -14.56
C LEU A 98 -0.72 -3.33 -15.72
N ALA A 99 -1.21 -3.08 -16.94
CA ALA A 99 -0.39 -3.13 -18.15
C ALA A 99 0.27 -1.75 -18.39
N LEU A 100 1.60 -1.74 -18.43
CA LEU A 100 2.42 -0.58 -18.74
C LEU A 100 3.02 -0.78 -20.15
N PHE A 101 2.60 0.06 -21.09
CA PHE A 101 3.08 0.02 -22.47
C PHE A 101 4.16 1.07 -22.69
N VAL A 102 5.30 0.65 -23.27
CA VAL A 102 6.36 1.56 -23.69
C VAL A 102 6.21 1.82 -25.20
N PRO A 103 5.86 3.05 -25.63
CA PRO A 103 5.63 3.34 -27.04
C PRO A 103 6.88 3.16 -27.89
N LEU A 104 6.67 2.69 -29.13
CA LEU A 104 7.70 2.63 -30.16
C LEU A 104 8.20 4.04 -30.47
N GLY A 105 9.53 4.24 -30.42
CA GLY A 105 10.15 5.55 -30.70
C GLY A 105 10.47 6.38 -29.45
N ALA A 106 10.17 5.89 -28.25
CA ALA A 106 10.81 6.42 -27.05
C ALA A 106 12.33 6.24 -27.17
N ALA A 107 13.10 7.32 -26.98
CA ALA A 107 14.56 7.21 -26.87
C ALA A 107 14.89 6.21 -25.75
N PRO A 108 16.01 5.46 -25.84
CA PRO A 108 16.48 4.64 -24.74
C PRO A 108 16.58 5.55 -23.50
N LEU A 109 15.70 5.35 -22.53
CA LEU A 109 15.81 6.06 -21.27
C LEU A 109 17.12 5.58 -20.63
N PRO A 110 17.88 6.47 -19.97
CA PRO A 110 18.98 6.02 -19.12
C PRO A 110 18.42 5.01 -18.11
N PRO A 111 19.20 4.00 -17.71
CA PRO A 111 18.72 2.94 -16.83
C PRO A 111 18.15 3.56 -15.55
N LEU A 112 16.82 3.54 -15.42
CA LEU A 112 16.12 4.19 -14.31
C LEU A 112 15.76 3.09 -13.31
N THR A 113 16.34 3.18 -12.12
CA THR A 113 15.99 2.25 -11.04
C THR A 113 14.78 2.81 -10.33
N LEU A 114 13.62 2.19 -10.54
CA LEU A 114 12.41 2.50 -9.81
C LEU A 114 12.26 1.55 -8.63
N VAL A 115 11.89 2.14 -7.51
CA VAL A 115 11.39 1.46 -6.34
C VAL A 115 9.86 1.46 -6.47
N THR A 116 9.22 0.33 -6.20
CA THR A 116 7.79 0.14 -6.43
C THR A 116 7.14 -0.57 -5.25
N GLN A 117 5.89 -0.25 -4.95
CA GLN A 117 5.09 -0.89 -3.92
C GLN A 117 3.61 -0.75 -4.28
N ALA A 118 2.84 -1.81 -4.12
CA ALA A 118 1.39 -1.74 -4.18
C ALA A 118 0.81 -1.39 -2.82
N VAL A 119 -0.26 -0.59 -2.85
CA VAL A 119 -1.08 -0.25 -1.69
C VAL A 119 -2.51 -0.64 -2.02
N THR A 120 -3.12 -1.50 -1.22
CA THR A 120 -4.51 -1.91 -1.36
C THR A 120 -5.32 -1.55 -0.14
N PHE A 121 -6.44 -0.86 -0.36
CA PHE A 121 -7.40 -0.49 0.67
C PHE A 121 -8.59 -1.44 0.63
N GLY A 122 -8.82 -2.17 1.72
CA GLY A 122 -9.92 -3.12 1.86
C GLY A 122 -11.09 -2.55 2.67
N TRP A 123 -12.31 -3.06 2.38
CA TRP A 123 -13.53 -2.76 3.12
C TRP A 123 -14.22 -4.05 3.60
N ASN A 124 -14.49 -4.14 4.90
CA ASN A 124 -15.24 -5.26 5.49
C ASN A 124 -16.76 -5.05 5.46
N TRP A 125 -17.22 -3.82 5.25
CA TRP A 125 -18.63 -3.44 5.15
C TRP A 125 -18.77 -2.64 3.87
N ALA A 126 -19.70 -3.05 3.00
CA ALA A 126 -19.84 -2.57 1.62
C ALA A 126 -19.51 -1.06 1.44
N PRO A 127 -18.76 -0.68 0.38
CA PRO A 127 -18.40 0.71 0.13
C PRO A 127 -19.64 1.62 0.05
N PRO A 128 -19.59 2.88 0.52
CA PRO A 128 -18.40 3.69 0.81
C PRO A 128 -18.21 3.95 2.33
N GLY A 129 -17.51 3.04 3.02
CA GLY A 129 -17.01 3.27 4.39
C GLY A 129 -15.53 3.67 4.39
N PRO A 130 -14.96 4.13 5.53
CA PRO A 130 -13.51 4.20 5.67
C PRO A 130 -12.91 2.80 5.49
N PRO A 131 -11.78 2.66 4.77
CA PRO A 131 -11.11 1.38 4.67
C PRO A 131 -10.69 0.95 6.07
N ASN A 132 -10.94 -0.31 6.39
CA ASN A 132 -10.61 -0.87 7.70
C ASN A 132 -9.32 -1.70 7.64
N LEU A 133 -8.70 -1.79 6.47
CA LEU A 133 -7.42 -2.44 6.23
C LEU A 133 -6.65 -1.69 5.12
N ALA A 134 -5.35 -1.43 5.35
CA ALA A 134 -4.42 -1.12 4.28
C ALA A 134 -3.36 -2.21 4.21
N CYS A 135 -3.27 -2.80 3.04
CA CYS A 135 -2.30 -3.80 2.69
C CYS A 135 -1.22 -3.13 1.83
N VAL A 136 0.04 -3.34 2.16
CA VAL A 136 1.16 -2.97 1.29
C VAL A 136 1.81 -4.23 0.75
N SER A 137 2.41 -4.13 -0.43
CA SER A 137 3.29 -5.18 -0.92
C SER A 137 4.70 -5.02 -0.38
N ASP A 138 5.52 -6.04 -0.60
CA ASP A 138 6.97 -5.84 -0.53
C ASP A 138 7.43 -4.81 -1.58
N THR A 139 8.55 -4.17 -1.28
CA THR A 139 9.12 -3.14 -2.14
C THR A 139 10.01 -3.78 -3.21
N GLU A 140 9.62 -3.68 -4.47
CA GLU A 140 10.40 -4.22 -5.58
C GLU A 140 11.22 -3.14 -6.28
N ILE A 141 12.40 -3.53 -6.76
CA ILE A 141 13.28 -2.68 -7.56
C ILE A 141 13.15 -3.13 -9.01
N VAL A 142 12.71 -2.22 -9.87
CA VAL A 142 12.58 -2.45 -11.30
C VAL A 142 13.59 -1.57 -12.01
N GLN A 143 14.38 -2.16 -12.90
CA GLN A 143 15.24 -1.41 -13.81
C GLN A 143 14.49 -1.20 -15.13
N LEU A 144 14.25 0.07 -15.46
CA LEU A 144 13.79 0.54 -16.77
C LEU A 144 14.98 0.72 -17.71
#